data_AF-A0A0P0Y9J6-F1
#
_entry.id   AF-A0A0P0Y9J6-F1
#
_cell.length_a   1.000
_cell.length_b   1.000
_cell.length_c   1.000
_cell.angle_alpha   90.00
_cell.angle_beta   90.00
_cell.angle_gamma   90.00
#
_symmetry.space_group_name_H-M   'P 1'
#
loop_
_entity.id
_entity.type
_entity.pdbx_description
1 polymer ?
#
loop_
_entity_poly.entity_id
_entity_poly.type
_entity_poly.pdbx_seq_one_letter_code
_entity_poly.pdbx_strand_id
1 'polypeptide(L)'
;GLIDRRLRRRFEVVHNLLSTQYNSRIRVQTSADEVTRISPVVSPFPSAGRWEREVWDMSGVSSINHPDLRRISTDYGFEGHPLRKDFSLSGYVEVQKFYFNFSIKLKKVSDSPN
;
A
#
# COMPACT_ATOMS: atom_id res chain seq x y z
N GLY A 1 -19.53 -13.09 -17.67
CA GLY A 1 -18.60 -14.14 -17.20
C GLY A 1 -17.27 -13.59 -16.71
N LEU A 2 -16.47 -12.93 -17.57
CA LEU A 2 -15.12 -12.43 -17.24
C LEU A 2 -15.08 -11.07 -16.54
N ILE A 3 -16.02 -10.17 -16.87
CA ILE A 3 -16.08 -8.81 -16.32
C ILE A 3 -16.39 -8.82 -14.82
N ASP A 4 -17.27 -9.73 -14.38
CA ASP A 4 -17.67 -9.88 -12.97
C ASP A 4 -16.50 -10.31 -12.05
N ARG A 5 -15.57 -11.14 -12.56
CA ARG A 5 -14.41 -11.57 -11.76
C ARG A 5 -13.42 -10.43 -11.50
N ARG A 6 -13.28 -9.46 -12.42
CA ARG A 6 -12.43 -8.28 -12.22
C ARG A 6 -13.05 -7.29 -11.24
N LEU A 7 -14.36 -7.19 -11.17
CA LEU A 7 -15.04 -6.31 -10.21
C LEU A 7 -14.93 -6.82 -8.76
N ARG A 8 -14.83 -8.15 -8.56
CA ARG A 8 -14.59 -8.72 -7.21
C ARG A 8 -13.18 -8.45 -6.69
N ARG A 9 -12.20 -8.45 -7.59
CA ARG A 9 -10.79 -8.24 -7.26
C ARG A 9 -10.39 -6.77 -7.41
N ARG A 10 -10.51 -6.02 -6.32
CA ARG A 10 -10.30 -4.56 -6.31
C ARG A 10 -8.88 -4.12 -6.65
N PHE A 11 -7.89 -5.00 -6.48
CA PHE A 11 -6.49 -4.64 -6.63
C PHE A 11 -5.84 -5.40 -7.79
N GLU A 12 -4.97 -4.70 -8.51
CA GLU A 12 -4.11 -5.27 -9.54
C GLU A 12 -2.65 -5.03 -9.14
N VAL A 13 -1.91 -6.11 -8.90
CA VAL A 13 -0.50 -6.07 -8.54
C VAL A 13 0.33 -6.30 -9.80
N VAL A 14 1.17 -5.32 -10.12
CA VAL A 14 1.95 -5.27 -11.35
C VAL A 14 3.44 -5.38 -11.02
N HIS A 15 4.08 -6.43 -11.53
CA HIS A 15 5.52 -6.63 -11.42
C HIS A 15 6.17 -6.25 -12.75
N ASN A 16 7.08 -5.27 -12.72
CA ASN A 16 7.87 -4.89 -13.89
C ASN A 16 9.26 -5.51 -13.76
N LEU A 17 9.59 -6.44 -14.66
CA LEU A 17 10.86 -7.13 -14.72
C LEU A 17 11.68 -6.60 -15.90
N LEU A 18 12.99 -6.47 -15.70
CA LEU A 18 13.96 -6.07 -16.72
C LEU A 18 14.96 -7.20 -16.90
N SER A 19 15.10 -7.71 -18.13
CA SER A 19 16.24 -8.54 -18.51
C SER A 19 17.35 -7.64 -19.05
N THR A 20 18.48 -7.61 -18.34
CA THR A 20 19.67 -6.84 -18.76
C THR A 20 20.36 -7.47 -19.97
N GLN A 21 20.34 -8.80 -20.09
CA GLN A 21 20.96 -9.53 -21.20
C GLN A 21 20.28 -9.26 -22.55
N TYR A 22 18.95 -9.20 -22.56
CA TYR A 22 18.16 -8.98 -23.79
C TYR A 22 17.62 -7.55 -23.91
N ASN A 23 17.99 -6.66 -22.99
CA ASN A 23 17.45 -5.29 -22.86
C ASN A 23 15.91 -5.23 -23.02
N SER A 24 15.23 -6.21 -22.44
CA SER A 24 13.79 -6.42 -22.66
C SER A 24 13.04 -6.28 -21.33
N ARG A 25 11.87 -5.66 -21.38
CA ARG A 25 11.01 -5.44 -20.21
C ARG A 25 9.76 -6.31 -20.30
N ILE A 26 9.42 -6.97 -19.20
CA ILE A 26 8.23 -7.81 -19.09
C ILE A 26 7.39 -7.29 -17.93
N ARG A 27 6.08 -7.21 -18.13
CA ARG A 27 5.11 -6.83 -17.11
C ARG A 27 4.24 -8.03 -16.77
N VAL A 28 4.22 -8.42 -15.51
CA VAL A 28 3.37 -9.50 -14.98
C VAL A 28 2.28 -8.88 -14.11
N GLN A 29 1.03 -9.07 -14.51
CA GLN A 29 -0.14 -8.54 -13.82
C GLN A 29 -0.87 -9.67 -13.09
N THR A 30 -1.19 -9.44 -11.82
CA THR A 30 -1.93 -10.38 -10.98
C THR A 30 -3.08 -9.66 -10.30
N SER A 31 -4.22 -10.34 -10.17
CA SER A 31 -5.41 -9.77 -9.53
C SER A 31 -5.49 -10.21 -8.07
N ALA A 32 -5.73 -9.27 -7.16
CA ALA A 32 -5.79 -9.49 -5.72
C ALA A 32 -7.07 -8.90 -5.11
N ASP A 33 -7.50 -9.52 -4.01
CA ASP A 33 -8.61 -9.06 -3.18
C ASP A 33 -8.06 -8.37 -1.92
N GLU A 34 -8.92 -7.80 -1.08
CA GLU A 34 -8.49 -7.22 0.20
C GLU A 34 -7.97 -8.28 1.19
N VAL A 35 -8.51 -9.49 1.12
CA VAL A 35 -8.23 -10.58 2.06
C VAL A 35 -7.19 -11.55 1.51
N THR A 36 -7.19 -11.75 0.19
CA THR A 36 -6.34 -12.74 -0.46
C THR A 36 -4.90 -12.27 -0.49
N ARG A 37 -4.02 -13.01 0.18
CA ARG A 37 -2.59 -12.73 0.19
C ARG A 37 -1.93 -13.16 -1.13
N ILE A 38 -1.02 -12.34 -1.64
CA ILE A 38 -0.26 -12.63 -2.86
C ILE A 38 0.97 -13.50 -2.57
N SER A 39 1.45 -14.23 -3.58
CA SER A 39 2.72 -14.97 -3.46
C SER A 39 3.89 -14.00 -3.30
N PRO A 40 4.84 -14.28 -2.38
CA PRO A 40 5.99 -13.40 -2.17
C PRO A 40 6.97 -13.48 -3.34
N VAL A 41 7.52 -12.34 -3.72
CA VAL A 41 8.56 -12.19 -4.74
C VAL A 41 9.93 -11.92 -4.10
N VAL A 42 9.96 -11.68 -2.78
CA VAL A 42 11.18 -11.45 -1.99
C VAL A 42 12.20 -12.59 -2.08
N SER A 43 11.77 -13.85 -2.23
CA SER A 43 12.69 -15.00 -2.31
C SER A 43 13.59 -14.96 -3.56
N PRO A 44 13.04 -14.85 -4.80
CA PRO A 44 13.89 -14.68 -5.98
C PRO A 44 14.48 -13.26 -6.11
N PHE A 45 13.83 -12.23 -5.55
CA PHE A 45 14.27 -10.84 -5.66
C PHE A 45 14.26 -10.15 -4.29
N PRO A 46 15.37 -10.15 -3.53
CA PRO A 46 15.42 -9.53 -2.21
C PRO A 46 15.08 -8.03 -2.20
N SER A 47 15.35 -7.33 -3.31
CA SER A 47 14.97 -5.92 -3.49
C SER A 47 13.46 -5.69 -3.51
N ALA A 48 12.66 -6.72 -3.80
CA ALA A 48 11.20 -6.67 -3.79
C ALA A 48 10.63 -6.41 -2.38
N GLY A 49 11.35 -6.74 -1.30
CA GLY A 49 10.85 -6.60 0.07
C GLY A 49 10.45 -5.17 0.45
N ARG A 50 11.14 -4.15 -0.08
CA ARG A 50 10.74 -2.73 0.12
C ARG A 50 9.42 -2.43 -0.60
N TRP A 51 9.30 -2.88 -1.84
CA TRP A 51 8.12 -2.65 -2.68
C TRP A 51 6.89 -3.36 -2.15
N GLU A 52 7.03 -4.60 -1.67
CA GLU A 52 5.92 -5.33 -1.03
C GLU A 52 5.44 -4.62 0.25
N ARG A 53 6.35 -4.08 1.06
CA ARG A 53 5.99 -3.26 2.23
C ARG A 53 5.29 -1.95 1.84
N GLU A 54 5.77 -1.28 0.80
CA GLU A 54 5.16 -0.03 0.31
C GLU A 54 3.75 -0.29 -0.23
N VAL A 55 3.56 -1.35 -1.01
CA VAL A 55 2.25 -1.78 -1.50
C VAL A 55 1.31 -2.09 -0.34
N TRP A 56 1.79 -2.79 0.69
CA TRP A 56 1.01 -3.05 1.89
C TRP A 56 0.63 -1.77 2.63
N ASP A 57 1.57 -0.84 2.81
CA ASP A 57 1.33 0.43 3.50
C ASP A 57 0.30 1.31 2.75
N MET A 58 0.46 1.43 1.43
CA MET A 58 -0.34 2.32 0.59
C MET A 58 -1.70 1.77 0.19
N SER A 59 -1.82 0.45 -0.06
CA SER A 59 -3.02 -0.19 -0.61
C SER A 59 -3.63 -1.26 0.30
N GLY A 60 -2.84 -1.85 1.20
CA GLY A 60 -3.26 -2.93 2.10
C GLY A 60 -3.16 -4.33 1.52
N VAL A 61 -2.59 -4.50 0.33
CA VAL A 61 -2.31 -5.84 -0.23
C VAL A 61 -1.15 -6.47 0.53
N SER A 62 -1.34 -7.67 1.07
CA SER A 62 -0.31 -8.39 1.84
C SER A 62 0.21 -9.62 1.11
N SER A 63 1.50 -9.91 1.28
CA SER A 63 2.15 -11.12 0.75
C SER A 63 2.15 -12.25 1.78
N ILE A 64 2.09 -13.50 1.31
CA ILE A 64 2.23 -14.69 2.14
C ILE A 64 3.68 -14.77 2.65
N ASN A 65 3.86 -14.94 3.96
CA ASN A 65 5.17 -15.19 4.60
C ASN A 65 6.25 -14.12 4.35
N HIS A 66 5.87 -12.84 4.25
CA HIS A 66 6.86 -11.77 4.19
C HIS A 66 7.63 -11.66 5.52
N PRO A 67 8.98 -11.55 5.51
CA PRO A 67 9.79 -11.61 6.73
C PRO A 67 9.62 -10.41 7.67
N ASP A 68 9.31 -9.22 7.15
CA ASP A 68 9.13 -7.98 7.93
C ASP A 68 8.08 -7.07 7.26
N LEU A 69 6.79 -7.36 7.45
CA LEU A 69 5.71 -6.55 6.88
C LEU A 69 5.28 -5.47 7.88
N ARG A 70 5.72 -4.24 7.66
CA ARG A 70 5.41 -3.06 8.49
C ARG A 70 5.39 -1.79 7.64
N ARG A 71 4.81 -0.72 8.19
CA ARG A 71 4.69 0.59 7.54
C ARG A 71 6.08 1.11 7.16
N ILE A 72 6.17 1.87 6.08
CA ILE A 72 7.43 2.40 5.58
C ILE A 72 7.35 3.85 5.13
N SER A 73 6.18 4.28 4.64
CA SER A 73 5.95 5.62 4.12
C SER A 73 4.98 6.42 4.98
N THR A 74 4.02 5.77 5.65
CA THR A 74 3.08 6.46 6.55
C THR A 74 3.62 6.60 7.97
N ASP A 75 3.04 7.55 8.72
CA ASP A 75 3.36 7.75 10.14
C ASP A 75 3.08 6.48 10.97
N TYR A 76 3.81 6.32 12.07
CA TYR A 76 3.73 5.13 12.94
C TYR A 76 2.32 4.82 13.46
N GLY A 77 1.50 5.84 13.68
CA GLY A 77 0.11 5.73 14.15
C GLY A 77 -0.94 5.96 13.06
N PHE A 78 -0.54 5.98 11.79
CA PHE A 78 -1.47 6.20 10.70
C PHE A 78 -2.46 5.04 10.58
N GLU A 79 -3.75 5.36 10.42
CA GLU A 79 -4.82 4.38 10.23
C GLU A 79 -5.29 4.41 8.77
N GLY A 80 -5.41 3.22 8.17
CA GLY A 80 -5.83 3.06 6.78
C GLY A 80 -4.67 2.99 5.77
N HIS A 81 -5.06 3.12 4.49
CA HIS A 81 -4.24 2.91 3.30
C HIS A 81 -4.51 4.04 2.29
N PRO A 82 -3.60 5.01 2.13
CA PRO A 82 -3.88 6.30 1.48
C PRO A 82 -4.17 6.21 -0.02
N LEU A 83 -3.70 5.18 -0.72
CA LEU A 83 -3.92 5.03 -2.17
C LEU A 83 -5.21 4.28 -2.52
N ARG A 84 -6.01 3.88 -1.53
CA ARG A 84 -7.33 3.31 -1.80
C ARG A 84 -8.29 4.41 -2.27
N LYS A 85 -9.21 4.06 -3.17
CA LYS A 85 -10.12 5.04 -3.80
C LYS A 85 -11.22 5.56 -2.87
N ASP A 86 -11.47 4.86 -1.78
CA ASP A 86 -12.35 5.22 -0.68
C ASP A 86 -11.69 6.17 0.33
N PHE A 87 -10.37 6.38 0.25
CA PHE A 87 -9.63 7.28 1.15
C PHE A 87 -9.73 8.75 0.69
N SER A 88 -10.03 9.68 1.61
CA SER A 88 -10.11 11.11 1.30
C SER A 88 -8.73 11.72 1.03
N LEU A 89 -8.64 12.67 0.09
CA LEU A 89 -7.37 13.30 -0.27
C LEU A 89 -6.71 14.04 0.90
N SER A 90 -7.51 14.66 1.77
CA SER A 90 -7.05 15.36 2.98
C SER A 90 -6.73 14.42 4.13
N GLY A 91 -7.06 13.13 4.02
CA GLY A 91 -7.02 12.18 5.12
C GLY A 91 -8.02 12.51 6.24
N TYR A 92 -7.79 11.91 7.41
CA TYR A 92 -8.68 12.03 8.57
C TYR A 92 -8.09 12.89 9.68
N VAL A 93 -6.77 13.09 9.69
CA VAL A 93 -6.05 13.70 10.82
C VAL A 93 -5.05 14.74 10.31
N GLU A 94 -5.06 15.91 10.94
CA GLU A 94 -4.09 16.97 10.79
C GLU A 94 -3.18 17.07 12.03
N VAL A 95 -1.94 17.50 11.82
CA VAL A 95 -0.95 17.70 12.88
C VAL A 95 -0.99 19.15 13.34
N GLN A 96 -1.29 19.38 14.63
CA GLN A 96 -1.33 20.72 15.22
C GLN A 96 -0.22 20.90 16.27
N LYS A 97 0.60 21.95 16.11
CA LYS A 97 1.62 22.34 17.08
C LYS A 97 1.02 23.23 18.17
N PHE A 98 1.25 22.87 19.42
CA PHE A 98 0.87 23.66 20.58
C PHE A 98 2.11 24.27 21.22
N TYR A 99 2.31 25.57 21.00
CA TYR A 99 3.46 26.31 21.53
C TYR A 99 3.41 26.47 23.05
N PHE A 100 2.22 26.51 23.64
CA PHE A 100 2.05 26.66 25.09
C PHE A 100 2.75 25.57 25.90
N ASN A 101 2.80 24.34 25.38
CA ASN A 101 3.38 23.19 26.08
C ASN A 101 4.40 22.42 25.23
N PHE A 102 4.90 23.02 24.14
CA PHE A 102 5.82 22.39 23.18
C PHE A 102 5.42 20.97 22.78
N SER A 103 4.12 20.74 22.54
CA SER A 103 3.61 19.43 22.14
C SER A 103 3.04 19.43 20.72
N ILE A 104 3.05 18.25 20.10
CA ILE A 104 2.38 17.98 18.83
C ILE A 104 1.16 17.13 19.15
N LYS A 105 -0.01 17.54 18.68
CA LYS A 105 -1.24 16.75 18.80
C LYS A 105 -1.84 16.47 17.42
N LEU A 106 -2.49 15.32 17.33
CA LEU A 106 -3.29 14.93 16.19
C LEU A 106 -4.72 15.44 16.38
N LYS A 107 -5.29 16.09 15.37
CA LYS A 107 -6.66 16.61 15.37
C LYS A 107 -7.40 16.09 14.14
N LYS A 108 -8.69 15.79 14.27
CA LYS A 108 -9.51 15.36 13.12
C LYS A 108 -9.64 16.51 12.11
N VAL A 109 -9.47 16.21 10.82
CA VAL A 109 -9.65 17.19 9.73
C VAL A 109 -11.12 17.62 9.69
N SER A 110 -11.40 18.92 9.58
CA SER A 110 -12.77 19.47 9.59
C SER A 110 -13.69 18.85 8.55
N ASP A 111 -13.13 18.51 7.41
CA ASP A 111 -13.87 18.07 6.23
C ASP A 111 -13.93 16.54 6.12
N SER A 112 -13.41 15.82 7.12
CA SER A 112 -13.44 14.36 7.12
C SER A 112 -14.84 13.85 7.53
N PRO A 113 -15.34 12.79 6.86
CA PRO A 113 -16.63 12.20 7.24
C PRO A 113 -16.61 11.75 8.71
N ASN A 114 -17.77 11.83 9.35
CA ASN A 114 -17.92 11.49 10.77
C ASN A 114 -17.58 10.03 11.05
#